data_AF-A0A816M5U6-F1
#
_entry.id   AF-A0A816M5U6-F1
#
_cell.length_a   1.000
_cell.length_b   1.000
_cell.length_c   1.000
_cell.angle_alpha   90.00
_cell.angle_beta   90.00
_cell.angle_gamma   90.00
#
_symmetry.space_group_name_H-M   'P 1'
#
loop_
_entity.id
_entity.type
_entity.pdbx_description
1 polymer ?
#
loop_
_entity_poly.entity_id
_entity_poly.type
_entity_poly.pdbx_seq_one_letter_code
_entity_poly.pdbx_strand_id
1 'polypeptide(L)'
;VGVAETWYPNYLLNQKNELLLEMVKEKDRSNLTGILFSIIDILNEKNLMLIAGEPENTVVRAAFNVDVTDQMADLGARLSLKLQIIPPLEVYFNKNP
;
A
#
# COMPACT_ATOMS: atom_id res chain seq x y z
N VAL A 1 2.59 -5.16 -6.05
CA VAL A 1 1.50 -4.52 -5.28
C VAL A 1 0.49 -5.59 -4.93
N GLY A 2 0.14 -5.76 -3.65
CA GLY A 2 -0.86 -6.71 -3.16
C GLY A 2 -2.06 -6.01 -2.53
N VAL A 3 -3.19 -6.72 -2.44
CA VAL A 3 -4.45 -6.21 -1.88
C VAL A 3 -5.09 -7.31 -1.05
N ALA A 4 -5.62 -6.95 0.12
CA ALA A 4 -6.55 -7.74 0.89
C ALA A 4 -7.87 -6.99 1.06
N GLU A 5 -8.95 -7.55 0.49
CA GLU A 5 -10.31 -7.04 0.66
C GLU A 5 -10.95 -7.73 1.86
N THR A 6 -11.59 -6.95 2.74
CA THR A 6 -12.19 -7.46 3.97
C THR A 6 -13.35 -6.60 4.43
N TRP A 7 -14.31 -7.23 5.12
CA TRP A 7 -15.38 -6.53 5.84
C TRP A 7 -14.98 -6.25 7.32
N TYR A 8 -13.83 -6.75 7.77
CA TYR A 8 -13.32 -6.56 9.12
C TYR A 8 -11.83 -6.18 9.10
N PRO A 9 -11.50 -4.92 8.72
CA PRO A 9 -10.11 -4.48 8.54
C PRO A 9 -9.29 -4.54 9.83
N ASN A 10 -9.93 -4.36 10.99
CA ASN A 10 -9.25 -4.39 12.29
C ASN A 10 -8.52 -5.72 12.55
N TYR A 11 -9.00 -6.84 12.01
CA TYR A 11 -8.29 -8.12 12.13
C TYR A 11 -6.89 -8.07 11.51
N LEU A 12 -6.75 -7.45 10.34
CA LEU A 12 -5.46 -7.29 9.65
C LEU A 12 -4.64 -6.17 10.30
N LEU A 13 -5.28 -5.05 10.67
CA LEU A 13 -4.60 -3.93 11.32
C LEU A 13 -4.02 -4.30 12.69
N ASN A 14 -4.67 -5.19 13.43
CA ASN A 14 -4.12 -5.72 14.69
C ASN A 14 -2.84 -6.54 14.49
N GLN A 15 -2.59 -7.03 13.28
CA GLN A 15 -1.39 -7.76 12.87
C GLN A 15 -0.44 -6.90 12.03
N LYS A 16 -0.63 -5.58 12.00
CA LYS A 16 0.13 -4.64 11.15
C LYS A 16 1.64 -4.86 11.20
N ASN A 17 2.21 -4.97 12.40
CA ASN A 17 3.66 -5.10 12.56
C ASN A 17 4.19 -6.42 12.00
N GLU A 18 3.43 -7.50 12.12
CA GLU A 18 3.78 -8.80 11.54
C GLU A 18 3.67 -8.77 10.01
N LEU A 19 2.60 -8.16 9.49
CA LEU A 19 2.42 -7.96 8.05
C LEU A 19 3.56 -7.11 7.45
N LEU A 20 3.95 -6.02 8.12
CA LEU A 20 5.08 -5.19 7.68
C LEU A 20 6.40 -5.98 7.66
N LEU A 21 6.64 -6.82 8.69
CA LEU A 21 7.82 -7.67 8.73
C LEU A 21 7.82 -8.69 7.57
N GLU A 22 6.67 -9.31 7.29
CA GLU A 22 6.57 -10.27 6.18
C GLU A 22 6.65 -9.58 4.82
N MET A 23 6.15 -8.34 4.68
CA MET A 23 6.34 -7.53 3.47
C MET A 23 7.82 -7.32 3.17
N VAL A 24 8.63 -6.98 4.18
CA VAL A 24 10.09 -6.82 4.00
C VAL A 24 10.73 -8.14 3.57
N LYS A 25 10.43 -9.24 4.26
CA LYS A 25 10.96 -10.56 3.90
C LYS A 25 10.54 -11.01 2.50
N GLU A 26 9.29 -10.76 2.12
CA GLU A 26 8.76 -11.13 0.81
C GLU A 26 9.39 -10.27 -0.29
N LYS A 27 9.62 -8.97 -0.04
CA LYS A 27 10.37 -8.11 -0.95
C LYS A 27 11.76 -8.69 -1.24
N ASP A 28 12.48 -9.10 -0.20
CA ASP A 28 13.82 -9.67 -0.32
C ASP A 28 13.78 -11.06 -0.99
N ARG A 29 12.85 -11.93 -0.56
CA ARG A 29 12.65 -13.29 -1.10
C ARG A 29 12.37 -13.28 -2.60
N SER A 30 11.55 -12.33 -3.04
CA SER A 30 11.12 -12.18 -4.43
C SER A 30 12.00 -11.21 -5.24
N ASN A 31 13.12 -10.73 -4.66
CA ASN A 31 14.07 -9.80 -5.28
C ASN A 31 13.37 -8.56 -5.91
N LEU A 32 12.41 -7.99 -5.17
CA LEU A 32 11.62 -6.86 -5.62
C LEU A 32 12.29 -5.53 -5.22
N THR A 33 12.19 -4.53 -6.09
CA THR A 33 12.68 -3.17 -5.80
C THR A 33 11.78 -2.41 -4.83
N GLY A 34 10.53 -2.83 -4.67
CA GLY A 34 9.58 -2.27 -3.72
C GLY A 34 8.35 -3.16 -3.54
N ILE A 35 7.67 -2.99 -2.41
CA ILE A 35 6.43 -3.72 -2.09
C ILE A 35 5.37 -2.80 -1.49
N LEU A 36 4.15 -2.86 -2.03
CA LEU A 36 3.00 -2.09 -1.53
C LEU A 36 1.86 -3.05 -1.25
N PHE A 37 1.14 -2.84 -0.14
CA PHE A 37 0.04 -3.70 0.28
C PHE A 37 -1.15 -2.86 0.76
N SER A 38 -2.31 -3.02 0.12
CA SER A 38 -3.56 -2.32 0.48
C SER A 38 -4.49 -3.23 1.27
N ILE A 39 -5.04 -2.71 2.37
CA ILE A 39 -6.17 -3.29 3.10
C ILE A 39 -7.40 -2.48 2.73
N ILE A 40 -8.37 -3.13 2.07
CA ILE A 40 -9.60 -2.49 1.61
C ILE A 40 -10.75 -2.94 2.50
N ASP A 41 -11.34 -1.98 3.21
CA ASP A 41 -12.63 -2.13 3.86
C ASP A 41 -13.73 -1.96 2.81
N ILE A 42 -14.35 -3.08 2.44
CA ILE A 42 -15.40 -3.11 1.40
C ILE A 42 -16.72 -2.51 1.88
N LEU A 43 -16.95 -2.41 3.19
CA LEU A 43 -18.20 -1.86 3.74
C LEU A 43 -18.12 -0.34 3.86
N ASN A 44 -16.95 0.18 4.24
CA ASN A 44 -16.73 1.62 4.40
C ASN A 44 -16.03 2.27 3.21
N GLU A 45 -15.81 1.52 2.13
CA GLU A 45 -15.12 1.97 0.91
C GLU A 45 -13.79 2.66 1.21
N LYS A 46 -12.98 2.06 2.08
CA LYS A 46 -11.75 2.66 2.57
C LYS A 46 -10.53 1.81 2.24
N ASN A 47 -9.50 2.41 1.67
CA ASN A 47 -8.22 1.77 1.40
C ASN A 47 -7.12 2.33 2.32
N LEU A 48 -6.55 1.46 3.16
CA LEU A 48 -5.36 1.73 3.95
C LEU A 48 -4.16 0.97 3.35
N MET A 49 -3.13 1.70 2.94
CA MET A 49 -1.91 1.10 2.39
C MET A 49 -0.82 1.02 3.46
N LEU A 50 -0.27 -0.17 3.66
CA LEU A 50 0.88 -0.41 4.53
C LEU A 50 2.19 -0.01 3.82
N ILE A 51 3.10 0.60 4.56
CA ILE A 51 4.36 1.17 4.06
C ILE A 51 5.53 0.45 4.71
N ALA A 52 6.19 -0.44 3.96
CA ALA A 52 7.27 -1.30 4.46
C ALA A 52 8.56 -0.52 4.82
N GLY A 53 8.80 0.64 4.20
CA GLY A 53 10.00 1.44 4.44
C GLY A 53 9.99 2.78 3.70
N GLU A 54 11.12 3.48 3.77
CA GLU A 54 11.29 4.81 3.15
C GLU A 54 11.15 4.85 1.62
N PRO A 55 11.61 3.83 0.85
CA PRO A 55 11.39 3.80 -0.60
C PRO A 55 9.89 3.82 -0.93
N GLU A 56 9.12 2.96 -0.28
CA GLU A 56 7.66 2.89 -0.42
C GLU A 56 6.98 4.19 0.02
N ASN A 57 7.42 4.79 1.14
CA ASN A 57 6.93 6.07 1.64
C ASN A 57 7.05 7.18 0.58
N THR A 58 8.23 7.30 -0.02
CA THR A 58 8.52 8.31 -1.07
C THR A 58 7.60 8.13 -2.27
N VAL A 59 7.47 6.89 -2.76
CA VAL A 59 6.60 6.56 -3.91
C VAL A 59 5.14 6.89 -3.59
N VAL A 60 4.63 6.46 -2.43
CA VAL A 60 3.20 6.63 -2.09
C VAL A 60 2.83 8.09 -1.89
N ARG A 61 3.65 8.86 -1.18
CA ARG A 61 3.45 10.31 -1.00
C ARG A 61 3.38 11.02 -2.35
N ALA A 62 4.34 10.74 -3.23
CA ALA A 62 4.42 11.39 -4.53
C ALA A 62 3.33 10.95 -5.52
N ALA A 63 3.02 9.65 -5.59
CA ALA A 63 2.05 9.12 -6.53
C ALA A 63 0.60 9.44 -6.15
N PHE A 64 0.27 9.48 -4.85
CA PHE A 64 -1.10 9.62 -4.38
C PHE A 64 -1.40 10.97 -3.71
N ASN A 65 -0.38 11.79 -3.45
CA ASN A 65 -0.49 13.05 -2.71
C ASN A 65 -1.20 12.87 -1.35
N VAL A 66 -0.70 11.90 -0.58
CA VAL A 66 -1.21 11.52 0.75
C VAL A 66 -0.08 11.55 1.76
N ASP A 67 -0.42 11.74 3.03
CA ASP A 67 0.53 11.57 4.12
C ASP A 67 0.63 10.11 4.57
N VAL A 68 1.84 9.74 4.99
CA VAL A 68 2.11 8.48 5.68
C VAL A 68 2.29 8.77 7.16
N THR A 69 1.47 8.13 8.00
CA THR A 69 1.55 8.19 9.46
C THR A 69 1.54 6.77 10.00
N ASP A 70 2.45 6.46 10.93
CA ASP A 70 2.53 5.13 11.57
C ASP A 70 2.60 3.97 10.55
N GLN A 71 3.41 4.16 9.50
CA GLN A 71 3.61 3.21 8.38
C GLN A 71 2.33 2.87 7.61
N MET A 72 1.34 3.78 7.64
CA MET A 72 0.09 3.64 6.91
C MET A 72 -0.22 4.91 6.12
N ALA A 73 -0.77 4.75 4.93
CA ALA A 73 -1.36 5.82 4.13
C ALA A 73 -2.86 5.57 3.94
N ASP A 74 -3.67 6.61 4.15
CA ASP A 74 -5.09 6.58 3.82
C ASP A 74 -5.29 6.98 2.35
N LEU A 75 -5.70 6.03 1.52
CA LEU A 75 -5.95 6.26 0.10
C LEU A 75 -7.42 6.59 -0.20
N GLY A 76 -8.28 6.70 0.82
CA GLY A 76 -9.71 6.96 0.67
C GLY A 76 -10.41 5.89 -0.17
N ALA A 77 -11.37 6.31 -1.02
CA ALA A 77 -12.19 5.44 -1.86
C ALA A 77 -11.48 4.94 -3.15
N ARG A 78 -10.20 4.56 -3.04
CA ARG A 78 -9.43 3.91 -4.12
C ARG A 78 -9.47 2.40 -3.95
N LEU A 79 -10.54 1.78 -4.44
CA LEU A 79 -10.81 0.34 -4.26
C LEU A 79 -10.24 -0.51 -5.41
N SER A 80 -10.18 0.02 -6.62
CA SER A 80 -9.70 -0.71 -7.79
C SER A 80 -8.19 -0.61 -7.95
N LEU A 81 -7.47 -1.71 -7.71
CA LEU A 81 -6.03 -1.80 -7.98
C LEU A 81 -5.70 -1.34 -9.41
N LYS A 82 -6.39 -1.91 -10.42
CA LYS A 82 -6.10 -1.67 -11.83
C LYS A 82 -6.44 -0.25 -12.29
N LEU A 83 -7.54 0.34 -11.82
CA LEU A 83 -7.99 1.63 -12.32
C LEU A 83 -7.50 2.82 -11.47
N GLN A 84 -7.26 2.62 -10.17
CA GLN A 84 -7.03 3.72 -9.24
C GLN A 84 -5.66 3.68 -8.56
N ILE A 85 -4.99 2.53 -8.50
CA ILE A 85 -3.69 2.38 -7.81
C ILE A 85 -2.53 2.26 -8.80
N ILE A 86 -2.65 1.38 -9.80
CA ILE A 86 -1.59 1.16 -10.80
C ILE A 86 -1.31 2.42 -11.65
N PRO A 87 -2.31 3.14 -12.21
CA PRO A 87 -2.01 4.25 -13.11
C PRO A 87 -1.22 5.40 -12.45
N PRO A 88 -1.53 5.85 -11.22
CA PRO A 88 -0.68 6.83 -10.52
C PRO A 88 0.76 6.36 -10.28
N LEU A 89 0.96 5.07 -9.98
CA LEU A 89 2.29 4.49 -9.82
C LEU A 89 3.07 4.49 -11.14
N GLU A 90 2.44 4.07 -12.24
CA GLU A 90 3.05 4.12 -13.57
C GLU A 90 3.44 5.55 -13.96
N VAL A 91 2.57 6.53 -13.70
CA VAL A 91 2.89 7.95 -13.93
C VAL A 91 4.09 8.40 -13.10
N TYR A 92 4.20 7.97 -11.84
CA TYR A 92 5.34 8.29 -10.99
C TYR A 92 6.65 7.70 -11.54
N PHE A 93 6.67 6.39 -11.85
CA PHE A 93 7.87 5.70 -12.31
C PHE A 93 8.28 6.11 -13.72
N ASN A 94 7.34 6.38 -14.63
CA ASN A 94 7.66 6.87 -15.98
C ASN A 94 8.27 8.28 -15.96
N LYS A 95 8.00 9.08 -14.93
CA LYS A 95 8.60 10.41 -14.74
C LYS A 95 9.94 10.36 -13.99
N ASN A 96 10.19 9.28 -13.24
CA ASN A 96 11.38 9.10 -12.41
C ASN A 96 11.95 7.69 -12.65
N PRO A 97 12.57 7.46 -13.84
CA PRO A 97 13.07 6.14 -14.24
C PRO A 97 14.30 5.68 -13.44
#